data_AF-A0A537FL31-F1
#
_entry.id   AF-A0A537FL31-F1
#
_cell.length_a   1.000
_cell.length_b   1.000
_cell.length_c   1.000
_cell.angle_alpha   90.00
_cell.angle_beta   90.00
_cell.angle_gamma   90.00
#
_symmetry.space_group_name_H-M   'P 1'
#
loop_
_entity.id
_entity.type
_entity.pdbx_description
1 polymer ?
#
loop_
_entity_poly.entity_id
_entity_poly.type
_entity_poly.pdbx_seq_one_letter_code
_entity_poly.pdbx_strand_id
1 'polypeptide(L)'
;MRFGLNFFPSFRPQDSTTADYYQQCLRIAERADVLGYSSIKTVEHSFYDYGGHSPNPCVFLSAVAARTRRIRLITGAVIPAFHHPAHLGGDLAMLDNMSQGRLDAGFGRAFLPKEFEVYGVPMSESRERFEEAIGMILRLWTEERVSAKGKYWNLEDVHLMPRVV
;
A
#
# COMPACT_ATOMS: atom_id res chain seq x y z
N MET A 1 18.62 -1.07 -17.15
CA MET A 1 18.37 -0.96 -15.69
C MET A 1 17.25 0.03 -15.47
N ARG A 2 16.33 -0.19 -14.50
CA ARG A 2 15.25 0.75 -14.16
C ARG A 2 15.56 1.36 -12.78
N PHE A 3 15.34 2.66 -12.62
CA PHE A 3 15.65 3.40 -11.40
C PHE A 3 14.43 4.15 -10.89
N GLY A 4 14.10 3.96 -9.61
CA GLY A 4 12.99 4.62 -8.94
C GLY A 4 13.43 5.29 -7.64
N LEU A 5 12.53 6.06 -7.06
CA LEU A 5 12.71 6.69 -5.75
C LEU A 5 11.84 6.00 -4.71
N ASN A 6 12.36 5.91 -3.48
CA ASN A 6 11.61 5.42 -2.33
C ASN A 6 11.47 6.54 -1.30
N PHE A 7 10.24 6.85 -0.91
CA PHE A 7 9.93 7.78 0.16
C PHE A 7 9.64 6.98 1.43
N PHE A 8 10.68 6.83 2.25
CA PHE A 8 10.57 6.26 3.58
C PHE A 8 10.66 7.42 4.59
N PRO A 9 9.57 7.83 5.24
CA PRO A 9 9.63 8.92 6.20
C PRO A 9 10.37 8.46 7.46
N SER A 10 11.55 9.03 7.69
CA SER A 10 12.34 8.85 8.91
C SER A 10 12.98 10.18 9.27
N PHE A 11 12.18 11.08 9.82
CA PHE A 11 12.61 12.42 10.25
C PHE A 11 12.04 12.72 11.62
N ARG A 12 12.70 13.60 12.37
CA ARG A 12 12.20 14.04 13.67
C ARG A 12 11.31 15.28 13.48
N PRO A 13 10.36 15.54 14.39
CA PRO A 13 9.52 16.74 14.32
C PRO A 13 10.30 18.07 14.29
N GLN A 14 11.54 18.09 14.77
CA GLN A 14 12.41 19.27 14.71
C GLN A 14 13.04 19.50 13.32
N ASP A 15 13.12 18.45 12.49
CA ASP A 15 13.74 18.52 11.16
C ASP A 15 12.77 19.04 10.10
N SER A 16 11.49 18.65 10.20
CA SER A 16 10.43 19.02 9.26
C SER A 16 9.06 18.77 9.89
N THR A 17 8.05 19.50 9.42
CA THR A 17 6.66 19.11 9.65
C THR A 17 6.27 17.97 8.70
N THR A 18 5.29 17.15 9.08
CA THR A 18 4.71 16.12 8.21
C THR A 18 4.10 16.72 6.94
N ALA A 19 3.49 17.91 7.06
CA ALA A 19 2.91 18.61 5.92
C ALA A 19 3.99 19.01 4.89
N ASP A 20 5.11 19.56 5.37
CA ASP A 20 6.24 19.92 4.51
C ASP A 20 6.86 18.71 3.85
N TYR A 21 7.01 17.60 4.59
CA TYR A 21 7.49 16.32 4.05
C TYR A 21 6.63 15.85 2.87
N TYR A 22 5.31 15.77 3.05
CA TYR A 22 4.42 15.34 1.96
C TYR A 22 4.48 16.27 0.76
N GLN A 23 4.49 17.58 0.97
CA GLN A 23 4.60 18.55 -0.13
C GLN A 23 5.93 18.42 -0.87
N GLN A 24 7.03 18.17 -0.16
CA GLN A 24 8.34 17.91 -0.77
C GLN A 24 8.31 16.62 -1.60
N CYS A 25 7.81 15.52 -1.05
CA CYS A 25 7.71 14.25 -1.77
C CYS A 25 6.86 14.35 -3.04
N LEU A 26 5.72 15.07 -3.00
CA LEU A 26 4.89 15.31 -4.18
C LEU A 26 5.63 16.11 -5.26
N ARG A 27 6.33 17.19 -4.88
CA ARG A 27 7.16 17.97 -5.83
C ARG A 27 8.30 17.14 -6.43
N ILE A 28 8.95 16.30 -5.61
CA ILE A 28 10.00 15.39 -6.09
C ILE A 28 9.40 14.36 -7.04
N ALA A 29 8.22 13.81 -6.76
CA ALA A 29 7.55 12.86 -7.63
C ALA A 29 7.18 13.46 -9.00
N GLU A 30 6.64 14.68 -9.03
CA GLU A 30 6.39 15.43 -10.27
C GLU A 30 7.67 15.61 -11.07
N ARG A 31 8.77 16.00 -10.41
CA ARG A 31 10.05 16.19 -11.08
C ARG A 31 10.64 14.87 -11.58
N ALA A 32 10.53 13.79 -10.81
CA ALA A 32 11.00 12.47 -11.17
C ALA A 32 10.25 11.92 -12.40
N ASP A 33 8.95 12.17 -12.50
CA ASP A 33 8.13 11.82 -13.67
C ASP A 33 8.62 12.53 -14.94
N VAL A 34 9.00 13.81 -14.84
CA VAL A 34 9.59 14.57 -15.96
C VAL A 34 10.99 14.07 -16.33
N LEU A 35 11.80 13.70 -15.33
CA LEU A 35 13.18 13.23 -15.53
C LEU A 35 13.29 11.77 -15.98
N GLY A 36 12.17 11.04 -16.08
CA GLY A 36 12.14 9.67 -16.61
C GLY A 36 12.51 8.59 -15.59
N TYR A 37 12.35 8.86 -14.29
CA TYR A 37 12.42 7.80 -13.28
C TYR A 37 11.29 6.79 -13.50
N SER A 38 11.55 5.52 -13.22
CA SER A 38 10.59 4.45 -13.52
C SER A 38 9.47 4.32 -12.49
N SER A 39 9.74 4.65 -11.23
CA SER A 39 8.78 4.40 -10.15
C SER A 39 8.97 5.29 -8.93
N ILE A 40 7.86 5.56 -8.23
CA ILE A 40 7.82 6.03 -6.85
C ILE A 40 7.34 4.89 -5.96
N LYS A 41 8.03 4.68 -4.85
CA LYS A 41 7.69 3.73 -3.79
C LYS A 41 7.48 4.47 -2.47
N THR A 42 6.57 3.99 -1.65
CA THR A 42 6.46 4.36 -0.22
C THR A 42 6.13 3.13 0.61
N VAL A 43 6.23 3.24 1.93
CA VAL A 43 6.09 2.14 2.89
C VAL A 43 4.77 2.20 3.65
N GLU A 44 4.45 1.13 4.38
CA GLU A 44 3.40 1.13 5.40
C GLU A 44 4.03 0.89 6.76
N HIS A 45 3.93 1.86 7.65
CA HIS A 45 4.36 1.78 9.04
C HIS A 45 3.52 2.70 9.92
N SER A 46 3.40 2.35 11.20
CA SER A 46 2.61 3.11 12.18
C SER A 46 3.34 3.24 13.51
N PHE A 47 3.03 4.31 14.25
CA PHE A 47 3.36 4.50 15.67
C PHE A 47 4.85 4.71 16.03
N TYR A 48 5.76 4.77 15.05
CA TYR A 48 7.17 5.11 15.24
C TYR A 48 7.63 6.18 14.25
N ASP A 49 8.63 6.97 14.61
CA ASP A 49 9.30 7.90 13.67
C ASP A 49 9.91 7.15 12.47
N TYR A 50 10.22 5.86 12.64
CA TYR A 50 10.57 4.94 11.57
C TYR A 50 9.34 4.60 10.72
N GLY A 51 9.09 5.38 9.68
CA GLY A 51 8.07 5.10 8.69
C GLY A 51 6.65 5.50 9.09
N GLY A 52 6.40 5.85 10.35
CA GLY A 52 5.05 6.08 10.91
C GLY A 52 4.30 7.28 10.35
N HIS A 53 4.97 8.14 9.58
CA HIS A 53 4.30 9.15 8.76
C HIS A 53 3.77 8.59 7.43
N SER A 54 3.78 7.27 7.21
CA SER A 54 3.15 6.62 6.06
C SER A 54 2.32 5.40 6.52
N PRO A 55 1.23 5.60 7.28
CA PRO A 55 0.39 4.51 7.78
C PRO A 55 -0.52 3.90 6.71
N ASN A 56 -0.70 4.58 5.57
CA ASN A 56 -1.43 4.07 4.42
C ASN A 56 -0.73 4.51 3.12
N PRO A 57 0.02 3.61 2.45
CA PRO A 57 0.74 3.94 1.23
C PRO A 57 -0.20 4.24 0.06
N CYS A 58 -1.40 3.63 0.00
CA CYS A 58 -2.36 3.86 -1.07
C CYS A 58 -2.85 5.31 -1.11
N VAL A 59 -3.06 5.92 0.06
CA VAL A 59 -3.45 7.35 0.17
C VAL A 59 -2.39 8.27 -0.42
N PHE A 60 -1.13 8.11 -0.01
CA PHE A 60 -0.03 8.93 -0.54
C PHE A 60 0.19 8.68 -2.04
N LEU A 61 0.20 7.41 -2.47
CA LEU A 61 0.39 7.07 -3.88
C LEU A 61 -0.76 7.55 -4.76
N SER A 62 -1.99 7.66 -4.26
CA SER A 62 -3.11 8.26 -5.00
C SER A 62 -2.86 9.74 -5.30
N ALA A 63 -2.28 10.48 -4.35
CA ALA A 63 -1.87 11.86 -4.58
C ALA A 63 -0.73 11.96 -5.60
N VAL A 64 0.23 11.02 -5.58
CA VAL A 64 1.28 10.92 -6.60
C VAL A 64 0.68 10.57 -7.97
N ALA A 65 -0.28 9.65 -8.03
CA ALA A 65 -0.96 9.23 -9.25
C ALA A 65 -1.58 10.43 -9.98
N ALA A 66 -2.27 11.30 -9.23
CA ALA A 66 -2.93 12.49 -9.75
C ALA A 66 -1.95 13.55 -10.30
N ARG A 67 -0.71 13.57 -9.81
CA ARG A 67 0.32 14.57 -10.15
C ARG A 67 1.32 14.09 -11.20
N THR A 68 1.26 12.82 -11.58
CA THR A 68 2.22 12.20 -12.49
C THR A 68 1.51 11.51 -13.64
N ARG A 69 2.20 11.34 -14.76
CA ARG A 69 1.63 10.77 -15.99
C ARG A 69 2.24 9.42 -16.38
N ARG A 70 3.51 9.17 -16.05
CA ARG A 70 4.25 7.99 -16.55
C ARG A 70 4.79 7.10 -15.45
N ILE A 71 5.23 7.69 -14.34
CA ILE A 71 5.91 6.97 -13.26
C ILE A 71 5.00 5.89 -12.68
N ARG A 72 5.54 4.70 -12.43
CA ARG A 72 4.82 3.62 -11.74
C ARG A 72 4.75 3.90 -10.24
N LEU A 73 3.72 3.36 -9.60
CA LEU A 73 3.44 3.55 -8.19
C LEU A 73 3.60 2.21 -7.49
N ILE A 74 4.47 2.12 -6.48
CA ILE A 74 4.78 0.85 -5.83
C ILE A 74 4.46 0.94 -4.35
N THR A 75 3.57 0.08 -3.86
CA THR A 75 3.47 -0.16 -2.41
C THR A 75 4.69 -0.98 -1.98
N GLY A 76 5.51 -0.43 -1.09
CA GLY A 76 6.77 -1.04 -0.66
C GLY A 76 6.91 -1.26 0.85
N ALA A 77 5.95 -1.88 1.54
CA ALA A 77 4.83 -2.67 1.04
C ALA A 77 3.57 -2.40 1.84
N VAL A 78 2.39 -2.75 1.31
CA VAL A 78 1.20 -2.86 2.17
C VAL A 78 1.34 -4.06 3.10
N ILE A 79 0.68 -4.04 4.26
CA ILE A 79 0.75 -5.10 5.28
C ILE A 79 -0.59 -5.84 5.42
N PRO A 80 -0.85 -6.90 4.63
CA PRO A 80 -2.15 -7.59 4.63
C PRO A 80 -2.61 -8.13 5.98
N ALA A 81 -1.67 -8.46 6.88
CA ALA A 81 -2.00 -8.99 8.19
C ALA A 81 -2.83 -8.02 9.06
N PHE A 82 -2.77 -6.71 8.78
CA PHE A 82 -3.49 -5.67 9.53
C PHE A 82 -4.78 -5.20 8.85
N HIS A 83 -5.11 -5.71 7.66
CA HIS A 83 -6.26 -5.26 6.88
C HIS A 83 -7.23 -6.39 6.56
N HIS A 84 -8.50 -6.06 6.37
CA HIS A 84 -9.44 -6.97 5.74
C HIS A 84 -9.11 -7.09 4.24
N PRO A 85 -8.97 -8.32 3.67
CA PRO A 85 -8.54 -8.50 2.28
C PRO A 85 -9.47 -7.83 1.26
N ALA A 86 -10.79 -7.82 1.51
CA ALA A 86 -11.73 -7.11 0.65
C ALA A 86 -11.50 -5.58 0.63
N HIS A 87 -11.13 -4.99 1.76
CA HIS A 87 -10.88 -3.55 1.84
C HIS A 87 -9.54 -3.20 1.18
N LEU A 88 -8.46 -3.91 1.52
CA LEU A 88 -7.15 -3.70 0.92
C LEU A 88 -7.15 -3.96 -0.59
N GLY A 89 -7.84 -5.01 -1.05
CA GLY A 89 -8.02 -5.31 -2.46
C GLY A 89 -8.78 -4.20 -3.21
N GLY A 90 -9.78 -3.61 -2.56
CA GLY A 90 -10.54 -2.46 -3.10
C GLY A 90 -9.71 -1.19 -3.18
N ASP A 91 -8.98 -0.84 -2.13
CA ASP A 91 -8.09 0.34 -2.10
C ASP A 91 -7.03 0.29 -3.21
N LEU A 92 -6.41 -0.88 -3.38
CA LEU A 92 -5.44 -1.11 -4.45
C LEU A 92 -6.10 -1.06 -5.83
N ALA A 93 -7.30 -1.61 -6.00
CA ALA A 93 -8.04 -1.52 -7.26
C ALA A 93 -8.42 -0.06 -7.60
N MET A 94 -8.82 0.74 -6.60
CA MET A 94 -9.05 2.17 -6.79
C MET A 94 -7.78 2.89 -7.25
N LEU A 95 -6.67 2.67 -6.56
CA LEU A 95 -5.38 3.26 -6.92
C LEU A 95 -4.95 2.85 -8.33
N ASP A 96 -5.13 1.58 -8.70
CA ASP A 96 -4.80 1.09 -10.03
C ASP A 96 -5.59 1.84 -11.12
N ASN A 97 -6.91 1.98 -10.94
CA ASN A 97 -7.78 2.75 -11.83
C ASN A 97 -7.39 4.23 -11.90
N MET A 98 -7.20 4.88 -10.75
CA MET A 98 -6.80 6.29 -10.69
C MET A 98 -5.46 6.54 -11.37
N SER A 99 -4.57 5.54 -11.30
CA SER A 99 -3.26 5.59 -11.93
C SER A 99 -3.26 5.14 -13.39
N GLN A 100 -4.37 4.59 -13.90
CA GLN A 100 -4.49 3.99 -15.24
C GLN A 100 -3.50 2.83 -15.45
N GLY A 101 -3.49 1.84 -14.55
CA GLY A 101 -2.66 0.63 -14.69
C GLY A 101 -1.17 0.83 -14.31
N ARG A 102 -0.86 1.91 -13.58
CA ARG A 102 0.52 2.24 -13.17
C ARG A 102 0.89 1.67 -11.80
N LEU A 103 0.00 0.93 -11.15
CA LEU A 103 0.27 0.32 -9.85
C LEU A 103 1.11 -0.96 -9.99
N ASP A 104 2.12 -1.09 -9.12
CA ASP A 104 2.76 -2.35 -8.74
C ASP A 104 2.45 -2.61 -7.27
N ALA A 105 1.52 -3.53 -6.98
CA ALA A 105 1.12 -3.86 -5.61
C ALA A 105 2.15 -4.78 -4.94
N GLY A 106 3.04 -4.22 -4.13
CA GLY A 106 3.94 -4.97 -3.25
C GLY A 106 3.31 -5.23 -1.88
N PHE A 107 3.41 -6.49 -1.43
CA PHE A 107 2.91 -6.97 -0.16
C PHE A 107 4.08 -7.39 0.75
N GLY A 108 4.01 -7.01 2.03
CA GLY A 108 5.05 -7.30 3.01
C GLY A 108 4.48 -7.88 4.30
N ARG A 109 5.37 -8.46 5.10
CA ARG A 109 5.06 -8.88 6.47
C ARG A 109 5.56 -7.82 7.44
N ALA A 110 4.71 -7.42 8.38
CA ALA A 110 5.14 -6.57 9.49
C ALA A 110 6.10 -7.30 10.42
N PHE A 111 6.89 -6.51 11.15
CA PHE A 111 7.86 -7.00 12.11
C PHE A 111 7.94 -6.17 13.40
N LEU A 112 7.30 -4.99 13.47
CA LEU A 112 7.35 -4.12 14.64
C LEU A 112 6.32 -4.57 15.69
N PRO A 113 6.73 -4.98 16.90
CA PRO A 113 5.81 -5.54 17.90
C PRO A 113 4.64 -4.62 18.28
N LYS A 114 4.88 -3.30 18.32
CA LYS A 114 3.84 -2.33 18.69
C LYS A 114 2.72 -2.24 17.65
N GLU A 115 3.03 -2.43 16.36
CA GLU A 115 2.00 -2.47 15.31
C GLU A 115 1.06 -3.66 15.55
N PHE A 116 1.62 -4.85 15.78
CA PHE A 116 0.84 -6.05 16.12
C PHE A 116 -0.01 -5.88 17.37
N GLU A 117 0.56 -5.30 18.43
CA GLU A 117 -0.16 -4.99 19.67
C GLU A 117 -1.37 -4.08 19.41
N VAL A 118 -1.18 -2.96 18.70
CA VAL A 118 -2.24 -1.96 18.47
C VAL A 118 -3.30 -2.46 17.50
N TYR A 119 -2.92 -3.17 16.44
CA TYR A 119 -3.86 -3.75 15.48
C TYR A 119 -4.53 -5.04 16.01
N GLY A 120 -4.16 -5.53 17.19
CA GLY A 120 -4.78 -6.70 17.82
C GLY A 120 -4.48 -8.01 17.09
N VAL A 121 -3.32 -8.11 16.44
CA VAL A 121 -2.91 -9.29 15.66
C VAL A 121 -1.75 -9.98 16.37
N PRO A 122 -1.86 -11.27 16.73
CA PRO A 122 -0.73 -12.02 17.26
C PRO A 122 0.42 -12.12 16.23
N MET A 123 1.65 -11.80 16.64
CA MET A 123 2.83 -11.88 15.75
C MET A 123 3.03 -13.29 15.17
N SER A 124 2.66 -14.33 15.92
CA SER A 124 2.72 -15.73 15.47
C SER A 124 1.81 -16.02 14.27
N GLU A 125 0.73 -15.26 14.09
CA GLU A 125 -0.22 -15.40 12.98
C GLU A 125 0.19 -14.61 11.73
N SER A 126 1.26 -13.80 11.81
CA SER A 126 1.69 -12.88 10.75
C SER A 126 1.84 -13.55 9.39
N ARG A 127 2.45 -14.74 9.34
CA ARG A 127 2.71 -15.45 8.07
C ARG A 127 1.42 -15.97 7.45
N GLU A 128 0.61 -16.66 8.24
CA GLU A 128 -0.62 -17.28 7.75
C GLU A 128 -1.64 -16.21 7.30
N ARG A 129 -1.77 -15.11 8.06
CA ARG A 129 -2.60 -13.95 7.68
C ARG A 129 -2.11 -13.30 6.38
N PHE A 130 -0.81 -13.17 6.20
CA PHE A 130 -0.22 -12.63 4.97
C PHE A 130 -0.55 -13.52 3.76
N GLU A 131 -0.35 -14.83 3.87
CA GLU A 131 -0.61 -15.79 2.79
C GLU A 131 -2.11 -15.86 2.46
N GLU A 132 -2.99 -15.94 3.46
CA GLU A 132 -4.45 -15.99 3.27
C GLU A 132 -5.00 -14.71 2.62
N ALA A 133 -4.57 -13.54 3.11
CA ALA A 133 -5.05 -12.27 2.59
C ALA A 133 -4.65 -12.05 1.13
N ILE A 134 -3.40 -12.35 0.75
CA ILE A 134 -2.96 -12.25 -0.65
C ILE A 134 -3.75 -13.22 -1.53
N GLY A 135 -3.96 -14.46 -1.06
CA GLY A 135 -4.79 -15.43 -1.77
C GLY A 135 -6.20 -14.91 -2.04
N MET A 136 -6.85 -14.33 -1.03
CA MET A 136 -8.18 -13.74 -1.19
C MET A 136 -8.20 -12.51 -2.10
N ILE A 137 -7.21 -11.61 -1.99
CA ILE A 137 -7.11 -10.42 -2.84
C ILE A 137 -6.96 -10.81 -4.32
N LEU A 138 -6.10 -11.80 -4.62
CA LEU A 138 -5.91 -12.29 -5.99
C LEU A 138 -7.22 -12.85 -6.56
N ARG A 139 -7.97 -13.62 -5.77
CA ARG A 139 -9.29 -14.13 -6.17
C ARG A 139 -10.26 -12.97 -6.42
N LEU A 140 -10.32 -11.99 -5.53
CA LEU A 140 -11.19 -10.82 -5.68
C LEU A 140 -10.88 -10.01 -6.95
N TRP A 141 -9.63 -9.93 -7.38
CA TRP A 141 -9.24 -9.24 -8.62
C TRP A 141 -9.48 -10.05 -9.90
N THR A 142 -9.44 -11.38 -9.82
CA THR A 142 -9.44 -12.25 -11.01
C THR A 142 -10.74 -13.00 -11.25
N GLU A 143 -11.53 -13.25 -10.21
CA GLU A 143 -12.83 -13.92 -10.29
C GLU A 143 -13.97 -12.88 -10.33
N GLU A 144 -15.09 -13.23 -10.96
CA GLU A 144 -16.29 -12.39 -10.99
C GLU A 144 -16.96 -12.32 -9.62
N ARG A 145 -17.14 -13.45 -8.92
CA ARG A 145 -17.68 -13.52 -7.56
C ARG A 145 -16.88 -14.51 -6.72
N VAL A 146 -16.61 -14.16 -5.48
CA VAL A 146 -15.75 -14.93 -4.57
C VAL A 146 -16.52 -15.30 -3.31
N SER A 147 -16.67 -16.61 -3.08
CA SER A 147 -16.89 -17.17 -1.74
C SER A 147 -15.61 -17.88 -1.27
N ALA A 148 -15.22 -17.62 -0.03
CA ALA A 148 -14.02 -18.18 0.60
C ALA A 148 -14.22 -18.29 2.11
N LYS A 149 -14.00 -19.47 2.69
CA LYS A 149 -13.94 -19.65 4.14
C LYS A 149 -12.49 -19.83 4.57
N GLY A 150 -11.89 -18.75 5.07
CA GLY A 150 -10.52 -18.73 5.56
C GLY A 150 -10.46 -18.93 7.08
N LYS A 151 -9.23 -19.01 7.60
CA LYS A 151 -8.99 -19.08 9.03
C LYS A 151 -9.22 -17.72 9.70
N TYR A 152 -8.91 -16.63 8.99
CA TYR A 152 -8.96 -15.27 9.52
C TYR A 152 -10.08 -14.44 8.93
N TRP A 153 -10.42 -14.67 7.66
CA TRP A 153 -11.48 -13.93 6.98
C TRP A 153 -12.43 -14.88 6.24
N ASN A 154 -13.68 -14.44 6.11
CA ASN A 154 -14.70 -15.13 5.33
C ASN A 154 -15.26 -14.16 4.30
N LEU A 155 -15.43 -14.65 3.08
CA LEU A 155 -16.10 -13.97 1.97
C LEU A 155 -17.27 -14.85 1.55
N GLU A 156 -18.43 -14.26 1.33
CA GLU A 156 -19.61 -14.95 0.81
C GLU A 156 -20.19 -14.12 -0.32
N ASP A 157 -20.18 -14.69 -1.52
CA ASP A 157 -20.77 -14.11 -2.73
C ASP A 157 -20.30 -12.67 -3.04
N VAL A 158 -19.00 -12.41 -2.88
CA VAL A 158 -18.42 -11.06 -3.00
C VAL A 158 -18.00 -10.76 -4.44
N HIS A 159 -18.56 -9.69 -5.02
CA HIS A 159 -18.08 -9.07 -6.24
C HIS A 159 -17.28 -7.80 -5.90
N LEU A 160 -15.95 -7.82 -6.06
CA LEU A 160 -15.12 -6.66 -5.75
C LEU A 160 -15.30 -5.56 -6.80
N MET A 161 -15.57 -4.34 -6.34
CA MET A 161 -15.60 -3.13 -7.16
C MET A 161 -14.70 -2.03 -6.55
N PRO A 162 -13.98 -1.24 -7.36
CA PRO A 162 -13.84 -1.39 -8.81
C PRO A 162 -12.99 -2.63 -9.20
N ARG A 163 -13.06 -3.05 -10.47
CA ARG A 163 -12.12 -4.04 -11.03
C ARG A 163 -10.78 -3.37 -11.30
N VAL A 164 -9.68 -4.11 -11.17
CA VAL A 164 -8.34 -3.66 -11.61
C VAL A 164 -8.30 -3.47 -13.14
N VAL A 165 -7.37 -2.65 -13.63
CA VAL A 165 -7.20 -2.28 -15.05
C VAL A 165 -6.38 -3.32 -15.81
#